data_AF-A0A853AI33-F1
#
_entry.id   AF-A0A853AI33-F1
#
_cell.length_a   1.000
_cell.length_b   1.000
_cell.length_c   1.000
_cell.angle_alpha   90.00
_cell.angle_beta   90.00
_cell.angle_gamma   90.00
#
_symmetry.space_group_name_H-M   'P 1'
#
loop_
_entity.id
_entity.type
_entity.pdbx_description
1 polymer ?
#
loop_
_entity_poly.entity_id
_entity_poly.type
_entity_poly.pdbx_seq_one_letter_code
_entity_poly.pdbx_strand_id
1 'polypeptide(L)'
;MVVRVGGDLDCRTAPDLQELLTTRLSSMADTVVLDLSGLQFIGVAGLEVLVRARRQAGSRGIGLRLVGGEARCLRRALLAADLTDSFPCCATLQEALATVSGRTRELRAVG
;
A
#
# COMPACT_ATOMS: atom_id res chain seq x y z
N MET A 1 9.57 5.01 0.67
CA MET A 1 8.92 6.07 -0.16
C MET A 1 7.43 6.09 0.13
N VAL A 2 6.77 7.26 0.02
CA VAL A 2 5.32 7.43 0.28
C VAL A 2 4.58 7.82 -1.01
N VAL A 3 3.44 7.20 -1.28
CA VAL A 3 2.48 7.52 -2.35
C VAL A 3 1.16 7.88 -1.68
N ARG A 4 0.65 9.10 -1.91
CA ARG A 4 -0.64 9.54 -1.37
C ARG A 4 -1.71 9.40 -2.44
N VAL A 5 -2.87 8.85 -2.06
CA VAL A 5 -4.03 8.69 -2.93
C VAL A 5 -5.23 9.33 -2.24
N GLY A 6 -5.91 10.21 -2.96
CA GLY A 6 -7.11 10.89 -2.47
C GLY A 6 -8.20 10.92 -3.53
N GLY A 7 -9.43 11.22 -3.11
CA GLY A 7 -10.60 11.20 -3.98
C GLY A 7 -11.02 9.77 -4.30
N ASP A 8 -11.25 9.50 -5.58
CA ASP A 8 -11.84 8.22 -6.02
C ASP A 8 -10.81 7.32 -6.69
N LEU A 9 -10.78 6.05 -6.28
CA LEU A 9 -9.98 5.01 -6.92
C LEU A 9 -10.87 4.02 -7.68
N ASP A 10 -11.15 4.33 -8.95
CA ASP A 10 -12.09 3.61 -9.82
C ASP A 10 -11.43 3.17 -11.14
N CYS A 11 -12.21 2.74 -12.14
CA CYS A 11 -11.66 2.30 -13.42
C CYS A 11 -10.96 3.41 -14.22
N ARG A 12 -11.19 4.68 -13.90
CA ARG A 12 -10.58 5.83 -14.56
C ARG A 12 -9.26 6.21 -13.91
N THR A 13 -9.17 6.15 -12.58
CA THR A 13 -7.97 6.57 -11.82
C THR A 13 -7.04 5.42 -11.45
N ALA A 14 -7.53 4.17 -11.42
CA ALA A 14 -6.72 2.99 -11.12
C ALA A 14 -5.55 2.76 -12.10
N PRO A 15 -5.67 2.98 -13.43
CA PRO A 15 -4.55 2.80 -14.35
C PRO A 15 -3.33 3.66 -13.99
N ASP A 16 -3.55 4.94 -13.67
CA ASP A 16 -2.49 5.88 -13.32
C ASP A 16 -1.76 5.45 -12.03
N LEU A 17 -2.51 5.01 -11.02
CA LEU A 17 -1.92 4.48 -9.79
C LEU A 17 -1.16 3.19 -10.07
N GLN A 18 -1.67 2.31 -10.92
CA GLN A 18 -0.99 1.07 -11.28
C GLN A 18 0.36 1.35 -11.94
N GLU A 19 0.41 2.23 -12.95
CA GLU A 19 1.64 2.60 -13.64
C GLU A 19 2.67 3.20 -12.68
N LEU A 20 2.22 4.10 -11.81
CA LEU A 20 3.05 4.68 -10.78
C LEU A 20 3.62 3.60 -9.85
N LEU A 21 2.77 2.71 -9.31
CA LEU A 21 3.22 1.65 -8.41
C LEU A 21 4.16 0.66 -9.11
N THR A 22 3.89 0.27 -10.36
CA THR A 22 4.76 -0.62 -11.13
C THR A 22 6.16 -0.02 -11.31
N THR A 23 6.23 1.26 -11.65
CA THR A 23 7.50 1.99 -11.78
C THR A 23 8.24 2.04 -10.45
N ARG A 24 7.53 2.39 -9.38
CA ARG A 24 8.12 2.57 -8.05
C ARG A 24 8.58 1.27 -7.41
N LEU A 25 7.80 0.20 -7.54
CA LEU A 25 8.16 -1.15 -7.11
C LEU A 25 9.24 -1.79 -8.01
N SER A 26 9.66 -1.10 -9.07
CA SER A 26 10.81 -1.49 -9.89
C SER A 26 12.09 -0.71 -9.56
N SER A 27 12.01 0.27 -8.65
CA SER A 27 13.18 1.04 -8.16
C SER A 27 13.86 0.37 -6.96
N MET A 28 15.04 0.87 -6.54
CA MET A 28 15.79 0.38 -5.37
C MET A 28 15.14 0.71 -4.00
N ALA A 29 13.82 0.83 -3.94
CA ALA A 29 13.13 1.14 -2.69
C ALA A 29 12.84 -0.14 -1.88
N ASP A 30 13.32 -0.19 -0.63
CA ASP A 30 13.04 -1.31 0.27
C ASP A 30 11.59 -1.33 0.78
N THR A 31 10.91 -0.19 0.76
CA THR A 31 9.50 -0.09 1.19
C THR A 31 8.75 1.03 0.47
N VAL A 32 7.51 0.71 0.09
CA VAL A 32 6.49 1.63 -0.41
C VAL A 32 5.36 1.72 0.60
N VAL A 33 5.02 2.95 1.00
CA VAL A 33 3.85 3.25 1.83
C VAL A 33 2.79 3.89 0.94
N LEU A 34 1.61 3.29 0.86
CA LEU A 34 0.42 3.91 0.28
C LEU A 34 -0.41 4.54 1.40
N ASP A 35 -0.54 5.85 1.34
CA ASP A 35 -1.43 6.62 2.20
C ASP A 35 -2.77 6.82 1.49
N LEU A 36 -3.76 6.05 1.94
CA LEU A 36 -5.11 6.00 1.40
C LEU A 36 -6.11 6.76 2.30
N SER A 37 -5.61 7.53 3.28
CA SER A 37 -6.46 8.26 4.24
C SER A 37 -7.37 9.30 3.56
N GLY A 38 -6.99 9.78 2.38
CA GLY A 38 -7.78 10.73 1.58
C GLY A 38 -8.79 10.10 0.63
N LEU A 39 -8.93 8.77 0.60
CA LEU A 39 -9.89 8.11 -0.28
C LEU A 39 -11.33 8.39 0.15
N GLN A 40 -12.15 8.77 -0.83
CA GLN A 40 -13.59 8.95 -0.71
C GLN A 40 -14.34 7.73 -1.28
N PHE A 41 -13.77 7.11 -2.32
CA PHE A 41 -14.31 5.91 -2.95
C PHE A 41 -13.20 4.96 -3.41
N ILE A 42 -13.49 3.66 -3.43
CA ILE A 42 -12.67 2.64 -4.07
C ILE A 42 -13.57 1.58 -4.70
N GLY A 43 -13.39 1.37 -6.00
CA GLY A 43 -14.07 0.32 -6.77
C GLY A 43 -13.23 -0.94 -6.91
N VAL A 44 -13.77 -1.92 -7.64
CA VAL A 44 -13.09 -3.20 -7.92
C VAL A 44 -11.73 -2.99 -8.59
N ALA A 45 -11.65 -2.08 -9.57
CA ALA A 45 -10.38 -1.74 -10.22
C ALA A 45 -9.32 -1.24 -9.23
N GLY A 46 -9.71 -0.45 -8.23
CA GLY A 46 -8.80 -0.01 -7.18
C GLY A 46 -8.30 -1.15 -6.29
N LEU A 47 -9.17 -2.07 -5.91
CA LEU A 47 -8.78 -3.27 -5.16
C LEU A 47 -7.81 -4.16 -5.95
N GLU A 48 -8.05 -4.33 -7.25
CA GLU A 48 -7.14 -5.07 -8.13
C GLU A 48 -5.73 -4.45 -8.15
N VAL A 49 -5.63 -3.11 -8.18
CA VAL A 49 -4.35 -2.40 -8.09
C VAL A 49 -3.65 -2.71 -6.76
N LEU A 50 -4.36 -2.69 -5.63
CA LEU A 50 -3.77 -3.04 -4.33
C LEU A 50 -3.27 -4.49 -4.30
N VAL A 51 -4.04 -5.43 -4.85
CA VAL A 51 -3.66 -6.85 -4.96
C VAL A 51 -2.43 -7.04 -5.83
N ARG A 52 -2.39 -6.39 -7.00
CA ARG A 52 -1.24 -6.44 -7.92
C ARG A 52 0.01 -5.84 -7.27
N ALA A 53 -0.13 -4.68 -6.64
CA ALA A 53 0.97 -4.02 -5.94
C ALA A 53 1.55 -4.91 -4.82
N ARG A 54 0.69 -5.57 -4.02
CA ARG A 54 1.15 -6.49 -2.96
C ARG A 54 1.90 -7.68 -3.54
N ARG A 55 1.38 -8.30 -4.60
CA ARG A 55 2.05 -9.43 -5.28
C ARG A 55 3.40 -9.01 -5.84
N GLN A 56 3.45 -7.87 -6.52
CA GLN A 56 4.69 -7.34 -7.10
C GLN A 56 5.73 -7.02 -6.00
N ALA A 57 5.31 -6.34 -4.94
CA ALA A 57 6.17 -6.02 -3.81
C ALA A 57 6.73 -7.29 -3.16
N GLY A 58 5.87 -8.29 -2.88
CA GLY A 58 6.26 -9.58 -2.32
C GLY A 58 7.26 -10.34 -3.20
N SER A 59 7.02 -10.39 -4.52
CA SER A 59 7.94 -11.06 -5.47
C SER A 59 9.33 -10.44 -5.53
N ARG A 60 9.48 -9.20 -5.08
CA ARG A 60 10.72 -8.43 -5.10
C ARG A 60 11.33 -8.21 -3.70
N GLY A 61 10.71 -8.76 -2.65
CA GLY A 61 11.13 -8.52 -1.27
C GLY A 61 10.91 -7.09 -0.77
N ILE A 62 10.14 -6.27 -1.49
CA ILE A 62 9.83 -4.89 -1.12
C ILE A 62 8.68 -4.89 -0.11
N GLY A 63 8.83 -4.11 0.97
CA GLY A 63 7.73 -3.87 1.91
C GLY A 63 6.62 -3.04 1.26
N LEU A 64 5.37 -3.47 1.42
CA LEU A 64 4.19 -2.65 1.09
C LEU A 64 3.41 -2.37 2.37
N ARG A 65 3.19 -1.09 2.69
CA ARG A 65 2.41 -0.66 3.85
C ARG A 65 1.24 0.19 3.40
N LEU A 66 0.06 -0.03 4.00
CA LEU A 66 -1.10 0.82 3.80
C LEU A 66 -1.34 1.69 5.03
N VAL A 67 -1.76 2.93 4.81
CA VAL A 67 -2.29 3.84 5.83
C VAL A 67 -3.70 4.23 5.42
N GLY A 68 -4.58 4.47 6.39
CA GLY A 68 -5.97 4.86 6.13
C GLY A 68 -6.99 3.73 6.29
N GLY A 69 -6.68 2.70 7.09
CA GLY A 69 -7.64 1.61 7.40
C GLY A 69 -8.95 2.10 8.06
N GLU A 70 -8.96 3.30 8.63
CA GLU A 70 -10.17 3.94 9.16
C GLU A 70 -11.10 4.46 8.07
N ALA A 71 -10.59 4.71 6.86
CA ALA A 71 -11.38 5.16 5.72
C ALA A 71 -12.50 4.15 5.44
N ARG A 72 -13.75 4.57 5.62
CA ARG A 72 -14.92 3.69 5.55
C ARG A 72 -15.05 2.99 4.19
N CYS A 73 -14.72 3.69 3.10
CA CYS A 73 -14.73 3.15 1.75
C CYS A 73 -13.75 1.97 1.61
N LEU A 74 -12.50 2.15 2.04
CA LEU A 74 -11.47 1.13 2.00
C LEU A 74 -11.86 -0.08 2.86
N ARG A 75 -12.26 0.13 4.12
CA ARG A 75 -12.66 -0.95 5.01
C ARG A 75 -13.81 -1.79 4.45
N ARG A 76 -14.84 -1.14 3.91
CA ARG A 76 -15.99 -1.83 3.31
C ARG A 76 -15.59 -2.61 2.07
N ALA A 77 -14.75 -2.04 1.22
CA ALA A 77 -14.28 -2.69 0.00
C ALA A 77 -13.42 -3.92 0.32
N LEU A 78 -12.50 -3.83 1.28
CA LEU A 78 -11.68 -4.96 1.73
C LEU A 78 -12.54 -6.06 2.35
N LEU A 79 -13.52 -5.70 3.20
CA LEU A 79 -14.45 -6.67 3.80
C LEU A 79 -15.29 -7.36 2.72
N ALA A 80 -15.86 -6.61 1.78
CA ALA A 80 -16.69 -7.16 0.72
C ALA A 80 -15.92 -8.10 -0.22
N ALA A 81 -14.61 -7.88 -0.37
CA ALA A 81 -13.73 -8.71 -1.19
C ALA A 81 -13.04 -9.84 -0.41
N ASP A 82 -13.32 -10.00 0.89
CA ASP A 82 -12.63 -10.94 1.79
C ASP A 82 -11.10 -10.75 1.82
N LEU A 83 -10.66 -9.48 1.81
CA LEU A 83 -9.26 -9.06 1.74
C LEU A 83 -8.74 -8.40 3.02
N THR A 84 -9.51 -8.39 4.10
CA THR A 84 -9.16 -7.69 5.35
C THR A 84 -7.80 -8.14 5.92
N ASP A 85 -7.59 -9.43 6.11
CA ASP A 85 -6.34 -9.99 6.67
C ASP A 85 -5.15 -9.87 5.71
N SER A 86 -5.49 -9.72 4.44
CA SER A 86 -4.59 -9.58 3.32
C SER A 86 -3.93 -8.19 3.28
N PHE A 87 -4.54 -7.18 3.90
CA PHE A 87 -4.12 -5.79 3.86
C PHE A 87 -4.11 -5.15 5.25
N PRO A 88 -3.14 -5.53 6.11
CA PRO A 88 -2.96 -4.86 7.38
C PRO A 88 -2.62 -3.38 7.13
N CYS A 89 -3.44 -2.50 7.72
CA CYS A 89 -3.27 -1.06 7.63
C CYS A 89 -2.63 -0.53 8.91
N CYS A 90 -1.59 0.29 8.77
CA CYS A 90 -1.08 1.12 9.84
C CYS A 90 -2.10 2.22 10.17
N ALA A 91 -2.17 2.62 11.43
CA ALA A 91 -3.05 3.69 11.87
C ALA A 91 -2.56 5.04 11.33
N THR A 92 -1.24 5.23 11.22
CA THR A 92 -0.65 6.51 10.79
C THR A 92 0.51 6.32 9.80
N LEU A 93 0.81 7.39 9.05
CA LEU A 93 1.99 7.44 8.20
C LEU A 93 3.29 7.30 9.00
N GLN A 94 3.34 7.88 10.20
CA GLN A 94 4.50 7.78 11.08
C GLN A 94 4.78 6.33 11.47
N GLU A 95 3.75 5.59 11.87
CA GLU A 95 3.86 4.16 12.20
C GLU A 95 4.36 3.36 10.98
N ALA A 96 3.77 3.58 9.81
CA ALA A 96 4.18 2.90 8.58
C ALA A 96 5.65 3.16 8.25
N LEU A 97 6.13 4.40 8.41
CA LEU A 97 7.53 4.78 8.18
C LEU A 97 8.48 4.22 9.25
N ALA A 98 8.06 4.14 10.52
CA ALA A 98 8.87 3.57 11.58
C ALA A 98 9.23 2.09 11.33
N THR A 99 8.32 1.33 10.70
CA THR A 99 8.59 -0.07 10.30
C THR A 99 9.66 -0.20 9.21
N VAL A 100 9.91 0.86 8.43
CA VAL A 100 10.95 0.88 7.39
C VAL A 100 12.34 1.00 8.03
N SER A 101 12.47 1.88 9.02
CA SER A 101 13.73 2.16 9.72
C SER A 101 14.19 1.01 10.64
N GLY A 102 13.26 0.16 11.11
CA GLY A 102 13.57 -0.98 11.98
C GLY A 102 14.34 -2.10 11.27
N ARG A 103 14.02 -2.37 9.99
CA ARG A 103 14.62 -3.48 9.23
C ARG A 103 16.07 -3.22 8.82
N THR A 104 16.48 -1.95 8.74
CA THR A 104 17.88 -1.56 8.48
C THR A 104 18.79 -1.82 9.69
N ARG A 105 18.26 -1.95 10.91
CA ARG A 105 19.06 -2.21 12.13
C ARG A 105 19.24 -3.71 12.43
N GLU A 106 18.29 -4.57 12.08
CA GLU A 106 18.39 -6.02 12.33
C GLU A 106 19.39 -6.73 11.38
N LEU A 107 19.71 -6.12 10.23
CA LEU A 107 20.71 -6.67 9.29
C LEU A 107 22.18 -6.28 9.62
N ARG A 108 22.44 -5.57 10.73
CA ARG A 108 23.81 -5.19 11.16
C ARG A 108 24.30 -5.85 12.45
N ALA A 109 23.57 -6.84 12.99
CA ALA A 109 23.94 -7.50 14.26
C ALA A 109 24.44 -8.96 14.10
N VAL A 110 24.93 -9.34 12.92
CA VAL A 110 25.70 -10.59 12.74
C VAL A 110 26.96 -10.25 11.97
N GLY A 111 28.08 -10.18 12.70
CA GLY A 111 29.41 -9.85 12.24
C GLY A 111 30.32 -9.63 13.43
#